data_AF-A0A537EEL1-F1
#
_entry.id   AF-A0A537EEL1-F1
#
_cell.length_a   1.000
_cell.length_b   1.000
_cell.length_c   1.000
_cell.angle_alpha   90.00
_cell.angle_beta   90.00
_cell.angle_gamma   90.00
#
_symmetry.space_group_name_H-M   'P 1'
#
loop_
_entity.id
_entity.type
_entity.pdbx_description
1 polymer ?
#
loop_
_entity_poly.entity_id
_entity_poly.type
_entity_poly.pdbx_seq_one_letter_code
_entity_poly.pdbx_strand_id
1 'polypeptide(L)'
;MRVLFWLLAVFAAAVALVILGRVGAGYVMFVYPPYRVELSLLFFVVASLAGFLLLYAAMRLLGHAVSLPTYVRAYRSRRRRERAHAALAAALQAYYEGRYARAEKEAAAAFEAGPTPGLAALLAARAAHQMRDFERRDRWLERADEAGEGLQTARLVSRAEFALEERDFAAARDALRDLHEAGPKHIATTRMLLRAERGAGAWDEVLRLATQLAKRDAISPALAEEYKVQANVELLRRSASDPGAFERRWRGIPAPDQLQPRVAAAAARHATALGKTGLARDILEKALAAEWTPQLVALYGDLPPHLEPAERAAEARARFERGERWLLEHERDAQLLAVLGRLCAHAELWGKARSFLEASLSFEEGRGAHLDLARLAERLGQAAEAERHYRRAAELT
;
A
#
# COMPACT_ATOMS: atom_id res chain seq x y z
N MET A 1 -24.41 -52.45 28.62
CA MET A 1 -25.57 -53.35 28.38
C MET A 1 -25.13 -54.79 28.10
N ARG A 2 -24.40 -55.09 27.00
CA ARG A 2 -23.99 -56.47 26.64
C ARG A 2 -23.11 -57.19 27.68
N VAL A 3 -22.20 -56.47 28.33
CA VAL A 3 -21.31 -57.04 29.38
C VAL A 3 -22.07 -57.39 30.66
N LEU A 4 -23.11 -56.64 31.01
CA LEU A 4 -23.92 -56.91 32.20
C LEU A 4 -24.79 -58.16 32.02
N PHE A 5 -25.40 -58.31 30.82
CA PHE A 5 -26.14 -59.53 30.45
C PHE A 5 -25.24 -60.77 30.38
N TRP A 6 -24.01 -60.62 29.91
CA TRP A 6 -23.05 -61.72 29.84
C TRP A 6 -22.54 -62.14 31.23
N LEU A 7 -22.28 -61.18 32.13
CA LEU A 7 -21.96 -61.46 33.54
C LEU A 7 -23.13 -62.12 34.27
N LEU A 8 -24.37 -61.67 34.03
CA LEU A 8 -25.57 -62.27 34.61
C LEU A 8 -25.79 -63.70 34.11
N ALA A 9 -25.53 -63.95 32.83
CA ALA A 9 -25.62 -65.30 32.24
C ALA A 9 -24.54 -66.25 32.80
N VAL A 10 -23.31 -65.78 32.98
CA VAL A 10 -22.23 -66.57 33.60
C VAL A 10 -22.52 -66.84 35.07
N PHE A 11 -23.08 -65.87 35.79
CA PHE A 11 -23.48 -66.05 37.19
C PHE A 11 -24.65 -67.03 37.32
N ALA A 12 -25.66 -66.93 36.47
CA ALA A 12 -26.77 -67.87 36.40
C ALA A 12 -26.30 -69.29 36.04
N ALA A 13 -25.36 -69.42 35.10
CA ALA A 13 -24.77 -70.71 34.74
C ALA A 13 -23.93 -71.31 35.87
N ALA A 14 -23.15 -70.50 36.60
CA ALA A 14 -22.39 -70.95 37.77
C ALA A 14 -23.30 -71.42 38.91
N VAL A 15 -24.40 -70.69 39.18
CA VAL A 15 -25.40 -71.08 40.18
C VAL A 15 -26.13 -72.36 39.76
N ALA A 16 -26.50 -72.50 38.49
CA ALA A 16 -27.11 -73.73 37.97
C ALA A 16 -26.17 -74.95 38.09
N LEU A 17 -24.87 -74.76 37.84
CA LEU A 17 -23.85 -75.81 37.96
C LEU A 17 -23.66 -76.28 39.42
N VAL A 18 -23.72 -75.35 40.38
CA VAL A 18 -23.62 -75.65 41.82
C VAL A 18 -24.86 -76.39 42.34
N ILE A 19 -26.05 -76.06 41.83
CA ILE A 19 -27.29 -76.73 42.20
C ILE A 19 -27.33 -78.15 41.62
N LEU A 20 -26.87 -78.35 40.38
CA LEU A 20 -26.79 -79.69 39.75
C LEU A 20 -25.71 -80.58 40.37
N GLY A 21 -24.63 -80.01 40.92
CA GLY A 21 -23.52 -80.74 41.56
C GLY A 21 -23.82 -81.30 42.96
N ARG A 22 -25.04 -81.16 43.49
CA ARG A 22 -25.42 -81.65 44.84
C ARG A 22 -25.65 -83.17 44.95
N VAL A 23 -25.27 -83.97 43.95
CA VAL A 23 -25.37 -85.44 44.01
C VAL A 23 -23.99 -86.07 43.77
N GLY A 24 -23.28 -86.38 44.88
CA GLY A 24 -22.02 -87.12 44.89
C GLY A 24 -20.76 -86.25 44.88
N ALA A 25 -19.76 -86.63 45.69
CA ALA A 25 -18.46 -85.96 45.77
C ALA A 25 -17.67 -86.12 44.45
N GLY A 26 -17.96 -85.27 43.46
CA GLY A 26 -17.23 -85.23 42.20
C GLY A 26 -15.79 -84.75 42.41
N TYR A 27 -14.84 -85.43 41.80
CA TYR A 27 -13.46 -84.97 41.66
C TYR A 27 -13.11 -84.90 40.17
N VAL A 28 -12.23 -83.96 39.82
CA VAL A 28 -11.69 -83.80 38.47
C VAL A 28 -10.26 -84.32 38.51
N MET A 29 -9.95 -85.32 37.69
CA MET A 29 -8.63 -85.93 37.61
C MET A 29 -7.95 -85.55 36.30
N PHE A 30 -6.78 -84.93 36.40
CA PHE A 30 -5.89 -84.67 35.27
C PHE A 30 -4.80 -85.75 35.24
N VAL A 31 -4.73 -86.52 34.15
CA VAL A 31 -3.74 -87.57 33.94
C VAL A 31 -2.83 -87.17 32.79
N TYR A 32 -1.58 -86.83 33.11
CA TYR A 32 -0.52 -86.59 32.13
C TYR A 32 0.74 -87.33 32.60
N PRO A 33 1.13 -88.46 31.97
CA PRO A 33 2.20 -89.31 32.51
C PRO A 33 3.51 -88.54 32.76
N PRO A 34 4.17 -88.68 33.94
CA PRO A 34 3.87 -89.53 35.09
C PRO A 34 2.97 -88.88 36.19
N TYR A 35 2.45 -87.67 35.96
CA TYR A 35 1.69 -86.91 36.95
C TYR A 35 0.19 -87.25 36.92
N ARG A 36 -0.37 -87.45 38.12
CA ARG A 36 -1.82 -87.56 38.36
C ARG A 36 -2.20 -86.53 39.40
N VAL A 37 -3.08 -85.60 39.03
CA VAL A 37 -3.55 -84.53 39.92
C VAL A 37 -5.05 -84.70 40.10
N GLU A 38 -5.48 -84.92 41.34
CA GLU A 38 -6.89 -85.04 41.73
C GLU A 38 -7.33 -83.73 42.42
N LEU A 39 -8.38 -83.10 41.90
CA LEU A 39 -8.93 -81.86 42.45
C LEU A 39 -10.40 -82.06 42.82
N SER A 40 -10.82 -81.50 43.95
CA SER A 40 -12.25 -81.41 44.28
C SER A 40 -12.98 -80.60 43.21
N LEU A 41 -14.18 -81.05 42.80
CA LEU A 41 -14.99 -80.35 41.79
C LEU A 41 -15.27 -78.89 42.18
N LEU A 42 -15.52 -78.62 43.46
CA LEU A 42 -15.72 -77.25 43.96
C LEU A 42 -14.46 -76.40 43.78
N PHE A 43 -13.30 -76.93 44.12
CA PHE A 43 -12.02 -76.24 43.93
C PHE A 43 -11.76 -75.97 42.46
N PHE A 44 -12.02 -76.94 41.58
CA PHE A 44 -11.85 -76.77 40.13
C PHE A 44 -12.77 -75.67 39.58
N VAL A 45 -14.04 -75.61 40.00
CA VAL A 45 -14.99 -74.58 39.56
C VAL A 45 -14.56 -73.20 40.06
N VAL A 46 -14.18 -73.07 41.34
CA VAL A 46 -13.70 -71.79 41.91
C VAL A 46 -12.40 -71.33 41.24
N ALA A 47 -11.43 -72.23 41.05
CA ALA A 47 -10.16 -71.93 40.39
C ALA A 47 -10.37 -71.55 38.92
N SER A 48 -11.28 -72.22 38.22
CA SER A 48 -11.63 -71.88 36.83
C SER A 48 -12.30 -70.51 36.73
N LEU A 49 -13.21 -70.19 37.66
CA LEU A 49 -13.85 -68.87 37.72
C LEU A 49 -12.84 -67.77 38.06
N ALA A 50 -11.95 -68.01 39.04
CA ALA A 50 -10.88 -67.08 39.39
C ALA A 50 -9.90 -66.87 38.24
N GLY A 51 -9.50 -67.95 37.55
CA GLY A 51 -8.66 -67.90 36.36
C GLY A 51 -9.31 -67.15 35.21
N PHE A 52 -10.61 -67.36 34.98
CA PHE A 52 -11.37 -66.60 33.98
C PHE A 52 -11.45 -65.11 34.31
N LEU A 53 -11.73 -64.75 35.57
CA LEU A 53 -11.75 -63.36 36.04
C LEU A 53 -10.37 -62.70 35.91
N LEU A 54 -9.29 -63.41 36.24
CA LEU A 54 -7.92 -62.95 36.06
C LEU A 54 -7.59 -62.73 34.58
N LEU A 55 -7.94 -63.67 33.71
CA LEU A 55 -7.69 -63.55 32.27
C LEU A 55 -8.50 -62.39 31.66
N TYR A 56 -9.76 -62.23 32.07
CA TYR A 56 -10.60 -61.10 31.65
C TYR A 56 -10.01 -59.76 32.11
N ALA A 57 -9.56 -59.67 33.37
CA ALA A 57 -8.89 -58.49 33.90
C ALA A 57 -7.59 -58.20 33.13
N ALA A 58 -6.77 -59.22 32.86
CA ALA A 58 -5.54 -59.11 32.09
C ALA A 58 -5.79 -58.63 30.65
N MET A 59 -6.77 -59.20 29.94
CA MET A 59 -7.15 -58.77 28.59
C MET A 59 -7.67 -57.33 28.57
N ARG A 60 -8.45 -56.93 29.59
CA ARG A 60 -8.95 -55.55 29.70
C ARG A 60 -7.84 -54.56 29.98
N LEU A 61 -6.89 -54.90 30.85
CA LEU A 61 -5.69 -54.09 31.10
C LEU A 61 -4.83 -53.95 29.84
N LEU A 62 -4.66 -55.03 29.07
CA LEU A 62 -3.98 -54.99 27.76
C LEU A 62 -4.73 -54.08 26.77
N GLY A 63 -6.07 -54.17 26.69
CA GLY A 63 -6.87 -53.30 25.83
C GLY A 63 -6.75 -51.82 26.18
N HIS A 64 -6.72 -51.47 27.47
CA HIS A 64 -6.45 -50.11 27.92
C HIS A 64 -5.00 -49.67 27.63
N ALA A 65 -4.01 -50.55 27.84
CA ALA A 65 -2.60 -50.26 27.55
C ALA A 65 -2.33 -50.02 26.06
N VAL A 66 -3.02 -50.73 25.16
CA VAL A 66 -2.88 -50.57 23.70
C VAL A 66 -3.61 -49.31 23.18
N SER A 67 -4.68 -48.84 23.86
CA SER A 67 -5.45 -47.65 23.46
C SER A 67 -4.98 -46.33 24.13
N LEU A 68 -4.20 -46.40 25.21
CA LEU A 68 -3.60 -45.25 25.90
C LEU A 68 -2.67 -44.38 25.02
N PRO A 69 -1.78 -44.95 24.17
CA PRO A 69 -0.86 -44.18 23.35
C PRO A 69 -1.57 -43.24 22.36
N THR A 70 -2.71 -43.65 21.79
CA THR A 70 -3.46 -42.82 20.84
C THR A 70 -4.16 -41.66 21.53
N TYR A 71 -4.75 -41.88 22.71
CA TYR A 71 -5.37 -40.82 23.52
C TYR A 71 -4.35 -39.80 24.02
N VAL A 72 -3.18 -40.25 24.50
CA VAL A 72 -2.09 -39.37 24.95
C VAL A 72 -1.50 -38.58 23.78
N ARG A 73 -1.34 -39.20 22.60
CA ARG A 73 -0.89 -38.51 21.38
C ARG A 73 -1.90 -37.44 20.96
N ALA A 74 -3.21 -37.74 20.98
CA ALA A 74 -4.26 -36.78 20.65
C ALA A 74 -4.30 -35.62 21.65
N TYR A 75 -4.23 -35.89 22.96
CA TYR A 75 -4.17 -34.86 24.00
C TYR A 75 -2.92 -33.99 23.88
N ARG A 76 -1.73 -34.58 23.66
CA ARG A 76 -0.48 -33.84 23.43
C ARG A 76 -0.54 -32.99 22.17
N SER A 77 -1.10 -33.51 21.08
CA SER A 77 -1.31 -32.77 19.83
C SER A 77 -2.22 -31.57 20.06
N ARG A 78 -3.36 -31.76 20.74
CA ARG A 78 -4.28 -30.69 21.10
C ARG A 78 -3.61 -29.62 21.97
N ARG A 79 -2.89 -30.03 23.01
CA ARG A 79 -2.18 -29.10 23.90
C ARG A 79 -1.08 -28.33 23.18
N ARG A 80 -0.38 -28.95 22.22
CA ARG A 80 0.58 -28.26 21.35
C ARG A 80 -0.09 -27.21 20.47
N ARG A 81 -1.20 -27.56 19.82
CA ARG A 81 -1.99 -26.60 19.02
C ARG A 81 -2.48 -25.42 19.85
N GLU A 82 -3.05 -25.67 21.03
CA GLU A 82 -3.50 -24.62 21.96
C GLU A 82 -2.35 -23.69 22.36
N ARG A 83 -1.18 -24.25 22.69
CA ARG A 83 0.02 -23.45 23.00
C ARG A 83 0.50 -22.62 21.82
N ALA A 84 0.50 -23.18 20.62
CA ALA A 84 0.94 -22.45 19.44
C ALA A 84 -0.01 -21.31 19.06
N HIS A 85 -1.34 -21.52 19.18
CA HIS A 85 -2.30 -20.44 19.00
C HIS A 85 -2.13 -19.34 20.06
N ALA A 86 -1.89 -19.71 21.33
CA ALA A 86 -1.61 -18.75 22.38
C ALA A 86 -0.31 -17.98 22.12
N ALA A 87 0.75 -18.65 21.64
CA ALA A 87 2.01 -18.01 21.26
C ALA A 87 1.82 -17.04 20.08
N LEU A 88 1.06 -17.42 19.05
CA LEU A 88 0.76 -16.54 17.92
C LEU A 88 -0.04 -15.31 18.38
N ALA A 89 -1.03 -15.48 19.26
CA ALA A 89 -1.80 -14.38 19.82
C ALA A 89 -0.92 -13.45 20.68
N ALA A 90 -0.03 -14.02 21.50
CA ALA A 90 0.95 -13.26 22.28
C ALA A 90 1.95 -12.51 21.39
N ALA A 91 2.36 -13.11 20.27
CA ALA A 91 3.22 -12.46 19.28
C ALA A 91 2.53 -11.27 18.63
N LEU A 92 1.27 -11.40 18.22
CA LEU A 92 0.48 -10.32 17.66
C LEU A 92 0.28 -9.19 18.67
N GLN A 93 -0.08 -9.52 19.90
CA GLN A 93 -0.21 -8.55 20.98
C GLN A 93 1.10 -7.78 21.18
N ALA A 94 2.22 -8.50 21.32
CA ALA A 94 3.53 -7.89 21.49
C ALA A 94 3.93 -7.01 20.29
N TYR A 95 3.57 -7.39 19.07
CA TYR A 95 3.83 -6.60 17.87
C TYR A 95 3.10 -5.26 17.90
N TYR A 96 1.79 -5.27 18.21
CA TYR A 96 1.00 -4.04 18.31
C TYR A 96 1.36 -3.16 19.51
N GLU A 97 1.93 -3.75 20.57
CA GLU A 97 2.49 -3.00 21.69
C GLU A 97 3.91 -2.45 21.41
N GLY A 98 4.47 -2.67 20.22
CA GLY A 98 5.82 -2.25 19.83
C GLY A 98 6.95 -3.08 20.44
N ARG A 99 6.63 -4.19 21.10
CA ARG A 99 7.60 -5.11 21.73
C ARG A 99 8.12 -6.13 20.70
N TYR A 100 8.78 -5.65 19.66
CA TYR A 100 9.15 -6.45 18.47
C TYR A 100 10.04 -7.66 18.78
N ALA A 101 11.02 -7.55 19.68
CA ALA A 101 11.86 -8.69 20.07
C ALA A 101 11.04 -9.81 20.74
N ARG A 102 10.04 -9.45 21.54
CA ARG A 102 9.12 -10.42 22.14
C ARG A 102 8.19 -10.99 21.07
N ALA A 103 7.68 -10.16 20.17
CA ALA A 103 6.84 -10.60 19.06
C ALA A 103 7.54 -11.65 18.20
N GLU A 104 8.79 -11.41 17.81
CA GLU A 104 9.61 -12.36 17.05
C GLU A 104 9.79 -13.68 17.82
N LYS A 105 10.12 -13.61 19.12
CA LYS A 105 10.32 -14.82 19.95
C LYS A 105 9.06 -15.66 20.07
N GLU A 106 7.92 -15.05 20.35
CA GLU A 106 6.64 -15.76 20.47
C GLU A 106 6.16 -16.29 19.11
N ALA A 107 6.42 -15.55 18.02
CA ALA A 107 6.15 -16.00 16.66
C ALA A 107 7.03 -17.20 16.27
N ALA A 108 8.32 -17.21 16.65
CA ALA A 108 9.20 -18.36 16.48
C ALA A 108 8.68 -19.59 17.24
N ALA A 109 8.20 -19.42 18.48
CA ALA A 109 7.59 -20.51 19.23
C ALA A 109 6.30 -21.04 18.57
N ALA A 110 5.50 -20.15 17.97
CA ALA A 110 4.32 -20.51 17.20
C ALA A 110 4.66 -21.23 15.87
N PHE A 111 5.78 -20.86 15.23
CA PHE A 111 6.28 -21.53 14.02
C PHE A 111 6.60 -22.99 14.26
N GLU A 112 7.36 -23.30 15.32
CA GLU A 112 7.81 -24.67 15.62
C GLU A 112 6.67 -25.61 16.07
N ALA A 113 5.64 -25.07 16.72
CA ALA A 113 4.60 -25.87 17.39
C ALA A 113 3.21 -25.79 16.74
N GLY A 114 3.02 -24.90 15.76
CA GLY A 114 1.70 -24.46 15.31
C GLY A 114 1.18 -25.09 14.02
N PRO A 115 -0.15 -25.06 13.81
CA PRO A 115 -0.76 -25.51 12.56
C PRO A 115 -0.59 -24.52 11.40
N THR A 116 -0.14 -23.28 11.66
CA THR A 116 0.03 -22.21 10.65
C THR A 116 1.44 -21.60 10.68
N PRO A 117 2.49 -22.39 10.41
CA PRO A 117 3.88 -21.94 10.51
C PRO A 117 4.19 -20.74 9.60
N GLY A 118 3.69 -20.73 8.35
CA GLY A 118 3.93 -19.62 7.42
C GLY A 118 3.45 -18.26 7.94
N LEU A 119 2.29 -18.21 8.61
CA LEU A 119 1.78 -16.95 9.18
C LEU A 119 2.64 -16.47 10.36
N ALA A 120 3.08 -17.40 11.21
CA ALA A 120 3.98 -17.09 12.30
C ALA A 120 5.33 -16.57 11.78
N ALA A 121 5.88 -17.18 10.73
CA ALA A 121 7.09 -16.69 10.07
C ALA A 121 6.92 -15.29 9.48
N LEU A 122 5.79 -14.97 8.83
CA LEU A 122 5.53 -13.62 8.32
C LEU A 122 5.42 -12.57 9.44
N LEU A 123 4.85 -12.93 10.60
CA LEU A 123 4.81 -12.05 11.76
C LEU A 123 6.21 -11.85 12.36
N ALA A 124 7.01 -12.90 12.44
CA ALA A 124 8.41 -12.81 12.85
C ALA A 124 9.23 -11.93 11.89
N ALA A 125 9.03 -12.07 10.58
CA ALA A 125 9.65 -11.21 9.57
C ALA A 125 9.26 -9.74 9.74
N ARG A 126 7.97 -9.44 10.00
CA ARG A 126 7.50 -8.08 10.29
C ARG A 126 8.16 -7.52 11.55
N ALA A 127 8.24 -8.30 12.62
CA ALA A 127 8.90 -7.88 13.86
C ALA A 127 10.39 -7.60 13.64
N ALA A 128 11.10 -8.47 12.91
CA ALA A 128 12.50 -8.28 12.55
C ALA A 128 12.72 -7.02 11.69
N HIS A 129 11.83 -6.76 10.72
CA HIS A 129 11.85 -5.55 9.91
C HIS A 129 11.72 -4.28 10.76
N GLN A 130 10.80 -4.24 11.73
CA GLN A 130 10.64 -3.09 12.63
C GLN A 130 11.87 -2.87 13.54
N MET A 131 12.62 -3.92 13.85
CA MET A 131 13.91 -3.83 14.54
C MET A 131 15.08 -3.48 13.62
N ARG A 132 14.85 -3.30 12.32
CA ARG A 132 15.87 -3.10 11.26
C ARG A 132 16.88 -4.25 11.15
N ASP A 133 16.50 -5.46 11.55
CA ASP A 133 17.31 -6.67 11.34
C ASP A 133 16.87 -7.36 10.03
N PHE A 134 17.39 -6.86 8.92
CA PHE A 134 17.01 -7.29 7.57
C PHE A 134 17.48 -8.72 7.26
N GLU A 135 18.61 -9.17 7.82
CA GLU A 135 19.05 -10.55 7.66
C GLU A 135 18.09 -11.54 8.31
N ARG A 136 17.61 -11.24 9.53
CA ARG A 136 16.60 -12.09 10.19
C ARG A 136 15.27 -12.03 9.46
N ARG A 137 14.85 -10.85 9.01
CA ARG A 137 13.64 -10.68 8.19
C ARG A 137 13.67 -11.63 6.98
N ASP A 138 14.77 -11.65 6.24
CA ASP A 138 14.89 -12.44 5.01
C ASP A 138 14.91 -13.94 5.31
N ARG A 139 15.62 -14.37 6.36
CA ARG A 139 15.55 -15.76 6.83
C ARG A 139 14.13 -16.17 7.22
N TRP A 140 13.36 -15.29 7.87
CA TRP A 140 11.96 -15.57 8.18
C TRP A 140 11.06 -15.63 6.93
N LEU A 141 11.35 -14.82 5.91
CA LEU A 141 10.65 -14.88 4.63
C LEU A 141 10.93 -16.17 3.85
N GLU A 142 12.16 -16.69 3.92
CA GLU A 142 12.53 -18.00 3.37
C GLU A 142 11.80 -19.13 4.10
N ARG A 143 11.83 -19.13 5.44
CA ARG A 143 11.08 -20.10 6.25
C ARG A 143 9.57 -20.04 6.02
N ALA A 144 9.03 -18.85 5.72
CA ALA A 144 7.62 -18.70 5.36
C ALA A 144 7.30 -19.34 4.00
N ASP A 145 8.26 -19.39 3.07
CA ASP A 145 8.12 -20.04 1.76
C ASP A 145 8.15 -21.57 1.90
N GLU A 146 9.10 -22.10 2.67
CA GLU A 146 9.23 -23.52 2.96
C GLU A 146 8.00 -24.11 3.66
N ALA A 147 7.27 -23.28 4.43
CA ALA A 147 6.09 -23.67 5.19
C ALA A 147 4.84 -23.98 4.33
N GLY A 148 4.87 -23.72 3.01
CA GLY A 148 3.93 -24.28 2.04
C GLY A 148 3.01 -23.29 1.31
N GLU A 149 2.35 -23.81 0.27
CA GLU A 149 1.48 -23.07 -0.63
C GLU A 149 0.12 -22.74 0.02
N GLY A 150 -0.23 -21.45 0.02
CA GLY A 150 -1.41 -20.90 0.67
C GLY A 150 -1.17 -19.49 1.23
N LEU A 151 0.09 -19.14 1.50
CA LEU A 151 0.50 -17.79 1.92
C LEU A 151 1.28 -17.00 0.86
N GLN A 152 1.38 -17.48 -0.39
CA GLN A 152 2.12 -16.80 -1.45
C GLN A 152 1.70 -15.33 -1.62
N THR A 153 0.39 -15.06 -1.66
CA THR A 153 -0.15 -13.69 -1.70
C THR A 153 0.30 -12.85 -0.50
N ALA A 154 0.14 -13.38 0.72
CA ALA A 154 0.53 -12.67 1.94
C ALA A 154 2.04 -12.39 1.99
N ARG A 155 2.85 -13.31 1.47
CA ARG A 155 4.30 -13.16 1.35
C ARG A 155 4.68 -12.07 0.34
N LEU A 156 4.11 -12.09 -0.87
CA LEU A 156 4.36 -11.06 -1.89
C LEU A 156 3.94 -9.67 -1.41
N VAL A 157 2.78 -9.56 -0.75
CA VAL A 157 2.35 -8.31 -0.12
C VAL A 157 3.34 -7.86 0.96
N SER A 158 3.78 -8.76 1.84
CA SER A 158 4.74 -8.42 2.90
C SER A 158 6.08 -7.96 2.32
N ARG A 159 6.59 -8.64 1.28
CA ARG A 159 7.80 -8.23 0.56
C ARG A 159 7.65 -6.83 -0.06
N ALA A 160 6.52 -6.57 -0.70
CA ALA A 160 6.24 -5.26 -1.29
C ALA A 160 6.09 -4.16 -0.22
N GLU A 161 5.49 -4.45 0.94
CA GLU A 161 5.43 -3.53 2.08
C GLU A 161 6.82 -3.16 2.57
N PHE A 162 7.68 -4.15 2.84
CA PHE A 162 9.06 -3.92 3.29
C PHE A 162 9.85 -3.09 2.29
N ALA A 163 9.79 -3.46 1.00
CA ALA A 163 10.46 -2.70 -0.06
C ALA A 163 9.97 -1.24 -0.16
N LEU A 164 8.67 -0.99 0.05
CA LEU A 164 8.13 0.38 0.09
C LEU A 164 8.60 1.17 1.31
N GLU A 165 8.74 0.55 2.48
CA GLU A 165 9.28 1.17 3.69
C GLU A 165 10.77 1.51 3.52
N GLU A 166 11.51 0.65 2.83
CA GLU A 166 12.93 0.83 2.48
C GLU A 166 13.16 1.78 1.30
N ARG A 167 12.09 2.28 0.65
CA ARG A 167 12.14 3.09 -0.58
C ARG A 167 12.76 2.36 -1.77
N ASP A 168 12.84 1.04 -1.73
CA ASP A 168 13.15 0.21 -2.89
C ASP A 168 11.88 0.03 -3.74
N PHE A 169 11.60 1.07 -4.53
CA PHE A 169 10.41 1.09 -5.37
C PHE A 169 10.46 0.08 -6.51
N ALA A 170 11.65 -0.35 -6.93
CA ALA A 170 11.81 -1.35 -7.98
C ALA A 170 11.40 -2.74 -7.48
N ALA A 171 11.96 -3.18 -6.35
CA ALA A 171 11.61 -4.46 -5.75
C ALA A 171 10.12 -4.51 -5.35
N ALA A 172 9.58 -3.40 -4.80
CA ALA A 172 8.17 -3.30 -4.48
C ALA A 172 7.28 -3.47 -5.72
N ARG A 173 7.64 -2.82 -6.82
CA ARG A 173 6.89 -2.89 -8.08
C ARG A 173 6.90 -4.30 -8.64
N ASP A 174 8.06 -4.94 -8.68
CA ASP A 174 8.20 -6.27 -9.27
C ASP A 174 7.37 -7.30 -8.47
N ALA A 175 7.46 -7.29 -7.13
CA ALA A 175 6.64 -8.13 -6.27
C ALA A 175 5.12 -7.90 -6.43
N LEU A 176 4.69 -6.66 -6.65
CA LEU A 176 3.28 -6.31 -6.85
C LEU A 176 2.76 -6.67 -8.25
N ARG A 177 3.61 -6.59 -9.28
CA ARG A 177 3.27 -7.01 -10.64
C ARG A 177 3.12 -8.53 -10.71
N ASP A 178 4.07 -9.27 -10.16
CA ASP A 178 3.98 -10.73 -10.04
C ASP A 178 2.67 -11.15 -9.35
N LEU A 179 2.31 -10.44 -8.26
CA LEU A 179 1.05 -10.67 -7.55
C LEU A 179 -0.19 -10.36 -8.40
N HIS A 180 -0.15 -9.29 -9.19
CA HIS A 180 -1.26 -8.87 -10.06
C HIS A 180 -1.44 -9.73 -11.31
N GLU A 181 -0.40 -10.45 -11.72
CA GLU A 181 -0.44 -11.43 -12.81
C GLU A 181 -0.96 -12.79 -12.32
N ALA A 182 -0.55 -13.21 -11.12
CA ALA A 182 -0.92 -14.51 -10.55
C ALA A 182 -2.34 -14.56 -9.94
N GLY A 183 -2.97 -13.41 -9.67
CA GLY A 183 -4.21 -13.38 -8.90
C GLY A 183 -5.08 -12.13 -9.02
N PRO A 184 -6.18 -12.06 -8.26
CA PRO A 184 -7.12 -10.94 -8.32
C PRO A 184 -6.49 -9.65 -7.78
N LYS A 185 -6.69 -8.55 -8.52
CA LYS A 185 -6.18 -7.23 -8.16
C LYS A 185 -6.97 -6.61 -7.01
N HIS A 186 -6.42 -6.68 -5.80
CA HIS A 186 -7.01 -6.07 -4.61
C HIS A 186 -6.68 -4.57 -4.49
N ILE A 187 -7.62 -3.77 -3.98
CA ILE A 187 -7.47 -2.31 -3.84
C ILE A 187 -6.20 -1.94 -3.05
N ALA A 188 -5.92 -2.62 -1.94
CA ALA A 188 -4.74 -2.35 -1.12
C ALA A 188 -3.43 -2.50 -1.92
N THR A 189 -3.30 -3.61 -2.66
CA THR A 189 -2.13 -3.88 -3.51
C THR A 189 -2.01 -2.89 -4.67
N THR A 190 -3.12 -2.42 -5.22
CA THR A 190 -3.13 -1.37 -6.26
C THR A 190 -2.66 -0.02 -5.70
N ARG A 191 -3.04 0.34 -4.46
CA ARG A 191 -2.53 1.55 -3.79
C ARG A 191 -1.03 1.44 -3.52
N MET A 192 -0.56 0.28 -3.09
CA MET A 192 0.87 0.01 -2.92
C MET A 192 1.62 0.15 -4.25
N LEU A 193 1.06 -0.39 -5.33
CA LEU A 193 1.67 -0.30 -6.66
C LEU A 193 1.72 1.15 -7.15
N LEU A 194 0.65 1.92 -6.94
CA LEU A 194 0.66 3.35 -7.24
C LEU A 194 1.78 4.09 -6.47
N ARG A 195 2.00 3.76 -5.19
CA ARG A 195 3.10 4.33 -4.39
C ARG A 195 4.46 3.90 -4.94
N ALA A 196 4.63 2.64 -5.34
CA ALA A 196 5.84 2.12 -5.95
C ALA A 196 6.15 2.84 -7.27
N GLU A 197 5.19 2.91 -8.19
CA GLU A 197 5.35 3.53 -9.51
C GLU A 197 5.63 5.03 -9.41
N ARG A 198 5.02 5.73 -8.43
CA ARG A 198 5.32 7.13 -8.14
C ARG A 198 6.76 7.31 -7.66
N GLY A 199 7.23 6.44 -6.77
CA GLY A 199 8.61 6.46 -6.28
C GLY A 199 9.64 6.10 -7.35
N ALA A 200 9.30 5.19 -8.26
CA ALA A 200 10.13 4.81 -9.41
C ALA A 200 10.07 5.82 -10.57
N GLY A 201 9.16 6.80 -10.53
CA GLY A 201 8.96 7.79 -11.60
C GLY A 201 8.33 7.19 -12.87
N ALA A 202 7.54 6.13 -12.76
CA ALA A 202 6.79 5.54 -13.86
C ALA A 202 5.44 6.28 -14.06
N TRP A 203 5.52 7.54 -14.49
CA TRP A 203 4.38 8.47 -14.48
C TRP A 203 3.20 8.06 -15.38
N ASP A 204 3.43 7.39 -16.50
CA ASP A 204 2.34 6.86 -17.35
C ASP A 204 1.49 5.83 -16.57
N GLU A 205 2.14 4.99 -15.77
CA GLU A 205 1.46 3.99 -14.95
C GLU A 205 0.78 4.62 -13.72
N VAL A 206 1.37 5.68 -13.16
CA VAL A 206 0.74 6.50 -12.11
C VAL A 206 -0.59 7.07 -12.59
N LEU A 207 -0.67 7.62 -13.81
CA LEU A 207 -1.92 8.10 -14.40
C LEU A 207 -2.96 6.98 -14.49
N ARG A 208 -2.57 5.85 -15.07
CA ARG A 208 -3.45 4.68 -15.25
C ARG A 208 -4.02 4.19 -13.91
N LEU A 209 -3.16 4.04 -12.90
CA LEU A 209 -3.52 3.55 -11.57
C LEU A 209 -4.35 4.57 -10.78
N ALA A 210 -4.01 5.87 -10.85
CA ALA A 210 -4.77 6.93 -10.19
C ALA A 210 -6.20 7.00 -10.74
N THR A 211 -6.39 6.98 -12.06
CA THR A 211 -7.71 6.97 -12.69
C THR A 211 -8.50 5.70 -12.32
N GLN A 212 -7.84 4.53 -12.32
CA GLN A 212 -8.48 3.27 -11.95
C GLN A 212 -8.94 3.27 -10.47
N LEU A 213 -8.14 3.82 -9.57
CA LEU A 213 -8.46 3.90 -8.15
C LEU A 213 -9.55 4.95 -7.86
N ALA A 214 -9.53 6.09 -8.56
CA ALA A 214 -10.57 7.10 -8.46
C ALA A 214 -11.95 6.56 -8.89
N LYS A 215 -12.01 5.82 -10.01
CA LYS A 215 -13.26 5.19 -10.50
C LYS A 215 -13.88 4.18 -9.52
N ARG A 216 -13.08 3.65 -8.59
CA ARG A 216 -13.50 2.65 -7.60
C ARG A 216 -13.67 3.25 -6.20
N ASP A 217 -13.66 4.58 -6.06
CA ASP A 217 -13.67 5.31 -4.78
C ASP A 217 -12.58 4.82 -3.80
N ALA A 218 -11.46 4.33 -4.34
CA ALA A 218 -10.40 3.72 -3.56
C ALA A 218 -9.38 4.75 -3.04
N ILE A 219 -9.40 5.96 -3.58
CA ILE A 219 -8.65 7.15 -3.15
C ILE A 219 -9.57 8.37 -3.25
N SER A 220 -9.30 9.43 -2.49
CA SER A 220 -10.12 10.65 -2.59
C SER A 220 -9.95 11.30 -3.97
N PRO A 221 -11.00 11.95 -4.52
CA PRO A 221 -10.92 12.65 -5.80
C PRO A 221 -9.79 13.70 -5.82
N ALA A 222 -9.64 14.47 -4.74
CA ALA A 222 -8.55 15.46 -4.63
C ALA A 222 -7.15 14.84 -4.71
N LEU A 223 -6.95 13.66 -4.10
CA LEU A 223 -5.67 12.96 -4.16
C LEU A 223 -5.40 12.36 -5.54
N ALA A 224 -6.45 11.85 -6.20
CA ALA A 224 -6.35 11.36 -7.57
C ALA A 224 -5.95 12.48 -8.53
N GLU A 225 -6.57 13.66 -8.41
CA GLU A 225 -6.22 14.84 -9.20
C GLU A 225 -4.78 15.30 -8.93
N GLU A 226 -4.35 15.37 -7.67
CA GLU A 226 -2.96 15.74 -7.35
C GLU A 226 -1.95 14.78 -8.00
N TYR A 227 -2.21 13.47 -7.98
CA TYR A 227 -1.35 12.49 -8.63
C TYR A 227 -1.35 12.62 -10.15
N LYS A 228 -2.51 12.91 -10.76
CA LYS A 228 -2.60 13.16 -12.19
C LYS A 228 -1.84 14.42 -12.60
N VAL A 229 -2.00 15.50 -11.84
CA VAL A 229 -1.27 16.76 -12.04
C VAL A 229 0.23 16.52 -11.95
N GLN A 230 0.71 15.87 -10.89
CA GLN A 230 2.14 15.55 -10.72
C GLN A 230 2.67 14.73 -11.90
N ALA A 231 1.97 13.66 -12.29
CA ALA A 231 2.39 12.80 -13.38
C ALA A 231 2.43 13.53 -14.72
N ASN A 232 1.41 14.33 -15.04
CA ASN A 232 1.37 15.12 -16.28
C ASN A 232 2.50 16.14 -16.33
N VAL A 233 2.77 16.88 -15.24
CA VAL A 233 3.88 17.85 -15.18
C VAL A 233 5.22 17.16 -15.44
N GLU A 234 5.47 15.99 -14.84
CA GLU A 234 6.72 15.26 -15.02
C GLU A 234 6.85 14.65 -16.44
N LEU A 235 5.76 14.18 -17.02
CA LEU A 235 5.76 13.68 -18.40
C LEU A 235 6.00 14.80 -19.42
N LEU A 236 5.43 15.98 -19.20
CA LEU A 236 5.72 17.17 -20.00
C LEU A 236 7.19 17.58 -19.85
N ARG A 237 7.73 17.56 -18.64
CA ARG A 237 9.15 17.84 -18.38
C ARG A 237 10.08 16.88 -19.13
N ARG A 238 9.76 15.57 -19.19
CA ARG A 238 10.54 14.56 -19.92
C ARG A 238 10.50 14.75 -21.44
N SER A 239 9.44 15.35 -21.96
CA SER A 239 9.27 15.64 -23.40
C SER A 239 9.67 17.07 -23.77
N ALA A 240 10.19 17.86 -22.83
CA ALA A 240 10.46 19.28 -23.01
C ALA A 240 11.60 19.61 -24.00
N SER A 241 12.39 18.63 -24.44
CA SER A 241 13.50 18.83 -25.38
C SER A 241 13.13 18.60 -26.85
N ASP A 242 12.07 17.83 -27.13
CA ASP A 242 11.62 17.54 -28.50
C ASP A 242 10.24 18.19 -28.74
N PRO A 243 10.14 19.19 -29.63
CA PRO A 243 8.86 19.81 -29.99
C PRO A 243 7.78 18.81 -30.40
N GLY A 244 8.15 17.77 -31.15
CA GLY A 244 7.22 16.76 -31.63
C GLY A 244 6.71 15.86 -30.51
N ALA A 245 7.59 15.38 -29.63
CA ALA A 245 7.21 14.61 -28.46
C ALA A 245 6.35 15.42 -27.49
N PHE A 246 6.70 16.69 -27.25
CA PHE A 246 5.93 17.59 -26.40
C PHE A 246 4.50 17.77 -26.94
N GLU A 247 4.32 18.10 -28.22
CA GLU A 247 2.98 18.29 -28.80
C GLU A 247 2.14 17.02 -28.75
N ARG A 248 2.73 15.85 -29.06
CA ARG A 248 2.04 14.56 -28.93
C ARG A 248 1.61 14.30 -27.49
N ARG A 249 2.49 14.58 -26.52
CA ARG A 249 2.19 14.39 -25.11
C ARG A 249 1.08 15.33 -24.65
N TRP A 250 1.18 16.62 -24.96
CA TRP A 250 0.17 17.62 -24.63
C TRP A 250 -1.21 17.25 -25.17
N ARG A 251 -1.31 16.89 -26.47
CA ARG A 251 -2.56 16.46 -27.09
C ARG A 251 -3.13 15.17 -26.49
N GLY A 252 -2.28 14.32 -25.91
CA GLY A 252 -2.70 13.09 -25.24
C GLY A 252 -3.26 13.29 -23.83
N ILE A 253 -3.04 14.46 -23.21
CA ILE A 253 -3.61 14.78 -21.90
C ILE A 253 -5.11 15.04 -22.06
N PRO A 254 -5.99 14.46 -21.22
CA PRO A 254 -7.42 14.75 -21.26
C PRO A 254 -7.72 16.25 -21.11
N ALA A 255 -8.72 16.76 -21.83
CA ALA A 255 -9.11 18.17 -21.78
C ALA A 255 -9.29 18.76 -20.35
N PRO A 256 -9.96 18.09 -19.39
CA PRO A 256 -10.06 18.64 -18.02
C PRO A 256 -8.70 18.76 -17.32
N ASP A 257 -7.76 17.85 -17.61
CA ASP A 257 -6.43 17.84 -17.00
C ASP A 257 -5.51 18.90 -17.65
N GLN A 258 -5.76 19.27 -18.91
CA GLN A 258 -5.06 20.37 -19.59
C GLN A 258 -5.38 21.73 -18.95
N LEU A 259 -6.59 21.91 -18.43
CA LEU A 259 -7.05 23.16 -17.82
C LEU A 259 -6.54 23.35 -16.38
N GLN A 260 -6.03 22.29 -15.75
CA GLN A 260 -5.47 22.35 -14.40
C GLN A 260 -4.31 23.37 -14.34
N PRO A 261 -4.34 24.38 -13.45
CA PRO A 261 -3.38 25.50 -13.49
C PRO A 261 -1.91 25.08 -13.47
N ARG A 262 -1.56 24.07 -12.67
CA ARG A 262 -0.18 23.56 -12.59
C ARG A 262 0.27 22.85 -13.86
N VAL A 263 -0.62 22.12 -14.51
CA VAL A 263 -0.33 21.42 -15.78
C VAL A 263 -0.23 22.43 -16.91
N ALA A 264 -1.17 23.37 -17.00
CA ALA A 264 -1.16 24.45 -17.97
C ALA A 264 0.10 25.33 -17.83
N ALA A 265 0.49 25.70 -16.61
CA ALA A 265 1.70 26.47 -16.35
C ALA A 265 2.97 25.73 -16.81
N ALA A 266 3.09 24.44 -16.52
CA ALA A 266 4.22 23.63 -16.97
C ALA A 266 4.25 23.52 -18.50
N ALA A 267 3.11 23.23 -19.12
CA ALA A 267 2.97 23.13 -20.57
C ALA A 267 3.31 24.46 -21.27
N ALA A 268 2.81 25.59 -20.76
CA ALA A 268 3.10 26.91 -21.31
C ALA A 268 4.58 27.28 -21.20
N ARG A 269 5.25 26.97 -20.08
CA ARG A 269 6.70 27.19 -19.94
C ARG A 269 7.50 26.37 -20.94
N HIS A 270 7.15 25.10 -21.13
CA HIS A 270 7.83 24.23 -22.10
C HIS A 270 7.54 24.64 -23.55
N ALA A 271 6.30 25.00 -23.88
CA ALA A 271 5.94 25.52 -25.19
C ALA A 271 6.71 26.80 -25.51
N THR A 272 6.82 27.72 -24.54
CA THR A 272 7.67 28.93 -24.65
C THR A 272 9.13 28.56 -24.87
N ALA A 273 9.69 27.62 -24.11
CA ALA A 273 11.09 27.21 -24.28
C ALA A 273 11.37 26.58 -25.67
N LEU A 274 10.38 25.92 -26.25
CA LEU A 274 10.44 25.29 -27.59
C LEU A 274 10.12 26.25 -28.75
N GLY A 275 9.91 27.54 -28.47
CA GLY A 275 9.55 28.55 -29.48
C GLY A 275 8.12 28.44 -30.01
N LYS A 276 7.26 27.66 -29.34
CA LYS A 276 5.85 27.46 -29.70
C LYS A 276 4.98 28.53 -29.03
N THR A 277 5.27 29.81 -29.31
CA THR A 277 4.64 30.98 -28.65
C THR A 277 3.12 30.98 -28.77
N GLY A 278 2.58 30.71 -29.96
CA GLY A 278 1.13 30.67 -30.17
C GLY A 278 0.44 29.57 -29.37
N LEU A 279 1.07 28.40 -29.22
CA LEU A 279 0.56 27.31 -28.39
C LEU A 279 0.63 27.69 -26.90
N ALA A 280 1.73 28.28 -26.44
CA ALA A 280 1.87 28.74 -25.06
C ALA A 280 0.75 29.74 -24.69
N ARG A 281 0.47 30.69 -25.60
CA ARG A 281 -0.63 31.65 -25.46
C ARG A 281 -1.98 30.95 -25.34
N ASP A 282 -2.31 30.05 -26.29
CA ASP A 282 -3.58 29.32 -26.29
C ASP A 282 -3.80 28.49 -25.01
N ILE A 283 -2.75 27.83 -24.50
CA ILE A 283 -2.80 27.08 -23.25
C ILE A 283 -3.15 27.99 -22.07
N LEU A 284 -2.46 29.13 -21.94
CA LEU A 284 -2.67 30.07 -20.83
C LEU A 284 -4.06 30.70 -20.90
N GLU A 285 -4.53 31.10 -22.07
CA GLU A 285 -5.86 31.71 -22.23
C GLU A 285 -6.98 30.74 -21.88
N LYS A 286 -6.87 29.47 -22.30
CA LYS A 286 -7.85 28.44 -21.96
C LYS A 286 -7.84 28.12 -20.47
N ALA A 287 -6.67 28.01 -19.85
CA ALA A 287 -6.55 27.73 -18.44
C ALA A 287 -7.07 28.90 -17.58
N LEU A 288 -6.75 30.16 -17.93
CA LEU A 288 -7.28 31.35 -17.24
C LEU A 288 -8.79 31.49 -17.36
N ALA A 289 -9.36 31.08 -18.50
CA ALA A 289 -10.82 31.06 -18.69
C ALA A 289 -11.52 29.98 -17.83
N ALA A 290 -10.82 28.92 -17.45
CA ALA A 290 -11.34 27.88 -16.57
C ALA A 290 -11.14 28.20 -15.09
N GLU A 291 -9.95 28.68 -14.72
CA GLU A 291 -9.58 29.06 -13.36
C GLU A 291 -8.62 30.25 -13.37
N TRP A 292 -9.10 31.39 -12.89
CA TRP A 292 -8.29 32.61 -12.77
C TRP A 292 -7.29 32.45 -11.62
N THR A 293 -6.02 32.29 -11.97
CA THR A 293 -4.94 32.16 -10.98
C THR A 293 -3.84 33.19 -11.23
N PRO A 294 -3.37 33.89 -10.18
CA PRO A 294 -2.29 34.88 -10.32
C PRO A 294 -1.05 34.29 -11.00
N GLN A 295 -0.69 33.04 -10.72
CA GLN A 295 0.48 32.39 -11.32
C GLN A 295 0.38 32.27 -12.86
N LEU A 296 -0.81 31.99 -13.40
CA LEU A 296 -1.03 31.96 -14.85
C LEU A 296 -1.02 33.36 -15.45
N VAL A 297 -1.55 34.36 -14.74
CA VAL A 297 -1.51 35.77 -15.17
C VAL A 297 -0.07 36.26 -15.30
N ALA A 298 0.80 35.95 -14.34
CA ALA A 298 2.24 36.25 -14.44
C ALA A 298 2.85 35.65 -15.70
N LEU A 299 2.62 34.35 -15.93
CA LEU A 299 3.16 33.64 -17.09
C LEU A 299 2.63 34.17 -18.42
N TYR A 300 1.41 34.70 -18.43
CA TYR A 300 0.85 35.34 -19.60
C TYR A 300 1.60 36.59 -20.02
N GLY A 301 2.12 37.36 -19.05
CA GLY A 301 2.97 38.52 -19.30
C GLY A 301 4.40 38.18 -19.74
N ASP A 302 4.86 36.95 -19.50
CA ASP A 302 6.21 36.52 -19.85
C ASP A 302 6.30 36.23 -21.36
N LEU A 303 6.92 37.16 -22.09
CA LEU A 303 7.19 36.99 -23.51
C LEU A 303 8.47 36.15 -23.72
N PRO A 304 8.49 35.22 -24.68
CA PRO A 304 9.66 34.39 -24.92
C PRO A 304 10.92 35.23 -25.20
N PRO A 305 12.07 34.89 -24.59
CA PRO A 305 13.28 35.71 -24.70
C PRO A 305 13.90 35.68 -26.10
N HIS A 306 13.67 34.62 -26.87
CA HIS A 306 14.25 34.41 -28.20
C HIS A 306 13.44 35.03 -29.35
N LEU A 307 12.33 35.72 -29.08
CA LEU A 307 11.58 36.43 -30.12
C LEU A 307 12.35 37.65 -30.60
N GLU A 308 12.38 37.81 -31.92
CA GLU A 308 12.85 39.02 -32.59
C GLU A 308 12.01 40.23 -32.17
N PRO A 309 12.57 41.46 -32.18
CA PRO A 309 11.88 42.64 -31.67
C PRO A 309 10.48 42.87 -32.30
N ALA A 310 10.36 42.66 -33.61
CA ALA A 310 9.09 42.81 -34.32
C ALA A 310 8.05 41.75 -33.92
N GLU A 311 8.48 40.48 -33.80
CA GLU A 311 7.61 39.38 -33.36
C GLU A 311 7.19 39.55 -31.90
N ARG A 312 8.10 40.03 -31.06
CA ARG A 312 7.83 40.35 -29.65
C ARG A 312 6.77 41.44 -29.52
N ALA A 313 6.87 42.51 -30.30
CA ALA A 313 5.88 43.58 -30.29
C ALA A 313 4.51 43.08 -30.80
N ALA A 314 4.49 42.26 -31.85
CA ALA A 314 3.26 41.67 -32.37
C ALA A 314 2.59 40.72 -31.36
N GLU A 315 3.36 39.83 -30.73
CA GLU A 315 2.85 38.93 -29.69
C GLU A 315 2.37 39.71 -28.45
N ALA A 316 3.10 40.77 -28.06
CA ALA A 316 2.69 41.63 -26.96
C ALA A 316 1.33 42.31 -27.23
N ARG A 317 1.11 42.80 -28.47
CA ARG A 317 -0.17 43.36 -28.90
C ARG A 317 -1.29 42.34 -28.86
N ALA A 318 -1.06 41.14 -29.40
CA ALA A 318 -2.05 40.07 -29.40
C ALA A 318 -2.47 39.67 -27.97
N ARG A 319 -1.48 39.53 -27.05
CA ARG A 319 -1.76 39.23 -25.65
C ARG A 319 -2.46 40.38 -24.93
N PHE A 320 -2.06 41.62 -25.23
CA PHE A 320 -2.69 42.80 -24.66
C PHE A 320 -4.17 42.90 -25.06
N GLU A 321 -4.51 42.78 -26.34
CA GLU A 321 -5.90 42.86 -26.82
C GLU A 321 -6.82 41.83 -26.14
N ARG A 322 -6.29 40.64 -25.87
CA ARG A 322 -7.03 39.62 -25.13
C ARG A 322 -7.16 39.97 -23.65
N GLY A 323 -6.08 40.38 -23.01
CA GLY A 323 -6.07 40.72 -21.59
C GLY A 323 -6.85 42.00 -21.25
N GLU A 324 -7.00 42.94 -22.19
CA GLU A 324 -7.88 44.10 -22.05
C GLU A 324 -9.34 43.67 -21.85
N ARG A 325 -9.75 42.53 -22.44
CA ARG A 325 -11.09 41.96 -22.22
C ARG A 325 -11.24 41.37 -20.82
N TRP A 326 -10.17 40.84 -20.22
CA TRP A 326 -10.21 40.32 -18.85
C TRP A 326 -10.35 41.42 -17.81
N LEU A 327 -9.93 42.65 -18.11
CA LEU A 327 -10.14 43.78 -17.21
C LEU A 327 -11.61 44.03 -16.93
N LEU A 328 -12.54 43.71 -17.84
CA LEU A 328 -13.98 43.88 -17.59
C LEU A 328 -14.48 43.06 -16.39
N GLU A 329 -13.83 41.94 -16.09
CA GLU A 329 -14.18 41.05 -14.98
C GLU A 329 -13.18 41.17 -13.81
N HIS A 330 -11.95 41.65 -14.08
CA HIS A 330 -10.83 41.69 -13.13
C HIS A 330 -10.19 43.09 -13.02
N GLU A 331 -11.00 44.15 -12.95
CA GLU A 331 -10.54 45.56 -12.95
C GLU A 331 -9.51 45.91 -11.85
N ARG A 332 -9.59 45.23 -10.70
CA ARG A 332 -8.76 45.49 -9.51
C ARG A 332 -7.63 44.49 -9.31
N ASP A 333 -7.42 43.59 -10.26
CA ASP A 333 -6.30 42.64 -10.18
C ASP A 333 -4.99 43.39 -10.50
N ALA A 334 -4.25 43.72 -9.43
CA ALA A 334 -2.98 44.43 -9.53
C ALA A 334 -1.97 43.69 -10.42
N GLN A 335 -2.00 42.36 -10.43
CA GLN A 335 -1.08 41.55 -11.20
C GLN A 335 -1.44 41.56 -12.69
N LEU A 336 -2.73 41.51 -13.03
CA LEU A 336 -3.20 41.68 -14.40
C LEU A 336 -2.79 43.05 -14.95
N LEU A 337 -3.01 44.11 -14.17
CA LEU A 337 -2.62 45.48 -14.55
C LEU A 337 -1.11 45.59 -14.79
N ALA A 338 -0.28 45.00 -13.92
CA ALA A 338 1.17 44.96 -14.11
C ALA A 338 1.57 44.23 -15.41
N VAL A 339 0.95 43.08 -15.68
CA VAL A 339 1.18 42.29 -16.89
C VAL A 339 0.79 43.07 -18.15
N LEU A 340 -0.38 43.72 -18.16
CA LEU A 340 -0.83 44.54 -19.29
C LEU A 340 0.06 45.76 -19.52
N GLY A 341 0.54 46.37 -18.43
CA GLY A 341 1.53 47.44 -18.47
C GLY A 341 2.84 46.99 -19.15
N ARG A 342 3.39 45.82 -18.76
CA ARG A 342 4.56 45.23 -19.43
C ARG A 342 4.31 44.93 -20.90
N LEU A 343 3.17 44.33 -21.23
CA LEU A 343 2.81 44.03 -22.62
C LEU A 343 2.69 45.32 -23.45
N CYS A 344 2.08 46.38 -22.92
CA CYS A 344 2.05 47.69 -23.57
C CYS A 344 3.46 48.27 -23.79
N ALA A 345 4.36 48.14 -22.81
CA ALA A 345 5.74 48.59 -22.96
C ALA A 345 6.51 47.81 -24.04
N HIS A 346 6.20 46.52 -24.22
CA HIS A 346 6.74 45.71 -25.32
C HIS A 346 6.08 46.01 -26.68
N ALA A 347 4.83 46.45 -26.69
CA ALA A 347 4.09 46.87 -27.88
C ALA A 347 4.36 48.32 -28.32
N GLU A 348 5.22 49.05 -27.59
CA GLU A 348 5.56 50.47 -27.76
C GLU A 348 4.38 51.44 -27.50
N LEU A 349 3.41 51.01 -26.67
CA LEU A 349 2.25 51.80 -26.24
C LEU A 349 2.55 52.52 -24.92
N TRP A 350 3.52 53.44 -24.93
CA TRP A 350 4.15 54.02 -23.73
C TRP A 350 3.18 54.67 -22.73
N GLY A 351 2.21 55.46 -23.22
CA GLY A 351 1.23 56.14 -22.37
C GLY A 351 0.34 55.14 -21.61
N LYS A 352 -0.20 54.15 -22.32
CA LYS A 352 -1.00 53.07 -21.73
C LYS A 352 -0.16 52.23 -20.75
N ALA A 353 1.08 51.94 -21.11
CA ALA A 353 2.00 51.17 -20.26
C ALA A 353 2.19 51.84 -18.90
N ARG A 354 2.47 53.15 -18.88
CA ARG A 354 2.58 53.93 -17.65
C ARG A 354 1.29 53.88 -16.82
N SER A 355 0.14 54.17 -17.43
CA SER A 355 -1.14 54.20 -16.72
C SER A 355 -1.50 52.86 -16.08
N PHE A 356 -1.26 51.73 -16.77
CA PHE A 356 -1.53 50.41 -16.20
C PHE A 356 -0.58 50.03 -15.07
N LEU A 357 0.71 50.38 -15.18
CA LEU A 357 1.68 50.11 -14.12
C LEU A 357 1.44 50.98 -12.88
N GLU A 358 1.10 52.26 -13.05
CA GLU A 358 0.71 53.16 -11.96
C GLU A 358 -0.59 52.69 -11.28
N ALA A 359 -1.58 52.25 -12.08
CA ALA A 359 -2.81 51.67 -11.55
C ALA A 359 -2.53 50.38 -10.75
N SER A 360 -1.67 49.49 -11.24
CA SER A 360 -1.22 48.30 -10.50
C SER A 360 -0.64 48.66 -9.13
N LEU A 361 0.28 49.61 -9.08
CA LEU A 361 0.90 50.08 -7.83
C LEU A 361 -0.09 50.74 -6.87
N SER A 362 -1.17 51.35 -7.38
CA SER A 362 -2.21 51.94 -6.53
C SER A 362 -3.02 50.89 -5.76
N PHE A 363 -3.08 49.65 -6.28
CA PHE A 363 -3.76 48.54 -5.63
C PHE A 363 -2.81 47.70 -4.78
N GLU A 364 -1.64 47.35 -5.32
CA GLU A 364 -0.61 46.58 -4.61
C GLU A 364 0.78 47.11 -4.96
N GLU A 365 1.52 47.58 -3.95
CA GLU A 365 2.91 47.99 -4.13
C GLU A 365 3.81 46.77 -4.38
N GLY A 366 4.01 46.46 -5.66
CA GLY A 366 4.86 45.36 -6.09
C GLY A 366 6.24 45.84 -6.58
N ARG A 367 7.30 45.17 -6.11
CA ARG A 367 8.67 45.38 -6.62
C ARG A 367 8.75 45.26 -8.16
N GLY A 368 8.05 44.29 -8.73
CA GLY A 368 8.04 44.07 -10.18
C GLY A 368 7.50 45.27 -10.97
N ALA A 369 6.36 45.83 -10.56
CA ALA A 369 5.75 46.98 -11.23
C ALA A 369 6.62 48.24 -11.15
N HIS A 370 7.33 48.46 -10.03
CA HIS A 370 8.32 49.53 -9.94
C HIS A 370 9.52 49.33 -10.88
N LEU A 371 10.05 48.11 -10.99
CA LEU A 371 11.13 47.82 -11.95
C LEU A 371 10.68 48.03 -13.39
N ASP A 372 9.42 47.68 -13.72
CA ASP A 372 8.85 47.88 -15.05
C ASP A 372 8.67 49.39 -15.36
N LEU A 373 8.21 50.19 -14.40
CA LEU A 373 8.14 51.66 -14.54
C LEU A 373 9.51 52.30 -14.67
N ALA A 374 10.50 51.83 -13.91
CA ALA A 374 11.88 52.34 -14.00
C ALA A 374 12.47 52.12 -15.39
N ARG A 375 12.33 50.89 -15.93
CA ARG A 375 12.75 50.55 -17.30
C ARG A 375 12.00 51.34 -18.36
N LEU A 376 10.70 51.60 -18.15
CA LEU A 376 9.91 52.44 -19.04
C LEU A 376 10.43 53.89 -19.04
N ALA A 377 10.69 54.46 -17.86
CA ALA A 377 11.21 55.82 -17.71
C ALA A 377 12.62 55.97 -18.33
N GLU A 378 13.49 54.96 -18.20
CA GLU A 378 14.81 54.96 -18.88
C GLU A 378 14.65 55.03 -20.40
N ARG A 379 13.75 54.23 -20.98
CA ARG A 379 13.49 54.25 -22.44
C ARG A 379 12.93 55.60 -22.92
N LEU A 380 12.21 56.31 -22.05
CA LEU A 380 11.68 57.65 -22.32
C LEU A 380 12.66 58.78 -22.00
N GLY A 381 13.88 58.49 -21.54
CA GLY A 381 14.89 59.48 -21.18
C GLY A 381 14.63 60.22 -19.85
N GLN A 382 13.75 59.69 -18.99
CA GLN A 382 13.32 60.31 -17.73
C GLN A 382 14.12 59.76 -16.54
N ALA A 383 15.42 60.09 -16.48
CA ALA A 383 16.36 59.49 -15.52
C ALA A 383 15.95 59.67 -14.03
N ALA A 384 15.47 60.85 -13.64
CA ALA A 384 15.06 61.11 -12.25
C ALA A 384 13.86 60.25 -11.80
N GLU A 385 12.93 59.98 -12.72
CA GLU A 385 11.79 59.12 -12.45
C GLU A 385 12.19 57.65 -12.38
N ALA A 386 13.10 57.21 -13.26
CA ALA A 386 13.68 55.87 -13.20
C ALA A 386 14.38 55.60 -11.86
N GLU A 387 15.23 56.52 -11.41
CA GLU A 387 15.96 56.38 -10.14
C GLU A 387 15.01 56.27 -8.94
N ARG A 388 13.95 57.09 -8.90
CA ARG A 388 12.92 57.03 -7.85
C ARG A 388 12.28 55.64 -7.78
N HIS A 389 11.91 55.07 -8.93
CA HIS A 389 11.29 53.75 -8.98
C HIS A 389 12.27 52.61 -8.65
N TYR A 390 13.54 52.70 -9.09
CA TYR A 390 14.58 51.75 -8.68
C TYR A 390 14.82 51.76 -7.17
N ARG A 391 14.87 52.95 -6.55
CA ARG A 391 15.03 53.09 -5.10
C ARG A 391 13.86 52.46 -4.36
N ARG A 392 12.63 52.76 -4.78
CA ARG A 392 11.43 52.16 -4.16
C ARG A 392 11.39 50.65 -4.33
N ALA A 393 11.78 50.13 -5.49
CA ALA A 393 11.91 48.69 -5.73
C ALA A 393 12.97 48.01 -4.84
N ALA A 394 14.01 48.73 -4.41
CA ALA A 394 15.04 48.20 -3.51
C ALA A 394 14.59 48.20 -2.03
N GLU A 395 13.68 49.10 -1.65
CA GLU A 395 13.08 49.16 -0.31
C GLU A 395 12.04 48.06 -0.07
N LEU A 396 11.41 47.56 -1.14
CA LEU A 396 10.43 46.48 -1.12
C LEU A 396 11.15 45.13 -1.26
N THR A 397 11.64 44.58 -0.15
CA THR A 397 12.28 43.24 -0.08
C THR A 397 11.31 42.08 -0.27
#